data_AF-X7ZY61-F1
#
_entry.id   AF-X7ZY61-F1
#
_cell.length_a   1.000
_cell.length_b   1.000
_cell.length_c   1.000
_cell.angle_alpha   90.00
_cell.angle_beta   90.00
_cell.angle_gamma   90.00
#
_symmetry.space_group_name_H-M   'P 1'
#
loop_
_entity.id
_entity.type
_entity.pdbx_description
1 polymer ?
#
loop_
_entity_poly.entity_id
_entity_poly.type
_entity_poly.pdbx_seq_one_letter_code
_entity_poly.pdbx_strand_id
1 'polypeptide(L)' 'MGTRAPMVVASVLPADFSELGQQVKLLEKAGVDRIQWDVMDGRFVPNLTFGPDVIAANRGMSRSVSRRT' A
#
# COMPACT_ATOMS: atom_id res chain seq x y z
N MET A 1 -11.63 24.57 15.48
CA MET A 1 -11.41 23.59 14.38
C MET A 1 -10.07 22.94 14.66
N GLY A 2 -10.03 21.71 15.20
CA GLY A 2 -8.76 21.06 15.56
C GLY A 2 -7.99 20.69 14.30
N THR A 3 -6.71 21.02 14.23
CA THR A 3 -5.84 20.59 13.14
C THR A 3 -5.63 19.07 13.23
N ARG A 4 -5.97 18.33 12.16
CA ARG A 4 -5.61 16.91 12.06
C ARG A 4 -4.10 16.81 11.94
N ALA A 5 -3.50 15.86 12.65
CA ALA A 5 -2.09 15.54 12.48
C ALA A 5 -1.79 15.15 11.01
N PRO A 6 -0.61 15.52 10.47
CA PRO A 6 -0.16 15.02 9.17
C PRO A 6 -0.12 13.49 9.16
N MET A 7 -0.48 12.87 8.03
CA MET A 7 -0.36 11.43 7.83
C MET A 7 0.75 11.13 6.82
N VAL A 8 1.52 10.08 7.07
CA VAL A 8 2.49 9.49 6.16
C VAL A 8 1.88 8.23 5.55
N VAL A 9 1.75 8.24 4.22
CA VAL A 9 1.23 7.09 3.46
C VAL A 9 2.31 6.66 2.48
N ALA A 10 2.86 5.45 2.66
CA ALA A 10 3.94 4.95 1.82
C ALA A 10 3.38 4.19 0.61
N SER A 11 3.79 4.58 -0.59
CA SER A 11 3.51 3.83 -1.82
C SER A 11 4.39 2.58 -1.87
N VAL A 12 3.78 1.44 -2.22
CA VAL A 12 4.50 0.19 -2.50
C VAL A 12 4.83 0.00 -3.98
N LEU A 13 4.51 0.98 -4.85
CA LEU A 13 4.85 0.91 -6.26
C LEU A 13 6.35 0.66 -6.55
N PRO A 14 7.31 1.29 -5.82
CA PRO A 14 8.74 1.02 -6.02
C PRO A 14 9.28 -0.14 -5.18
N ALA A 15 8.43 -0.86 -4.44
CA ALA A 15 8.88 -1.94 -3.57
C ALA A 15 9.27 -3.19 -4.36
N ASP A 16 10.10 -4.05 -3.76
CA ASP A 16 10.35 -5.37 -4.31
C ASP A 16 9.10 -6.24 -4.19
N PHE A 17 8.43 -6.49 -5.32
CA PHE A 17 7.21 -7.29 -5.35
C PHE A 17 7.43 -8.78 -5.06
N SER A 18 8.65 -9.30 -5.22
CA SER A 18 8.96 -10.70 -4.86
C SER A 18 8.84 -10.95 -3.36
N GLU A 19 8.99 -9.89 -2.55
CA GLU A 19 8.90 -9.92 -1.09
C GLU A 19 7.87 -8.93 -0.53
N LEU A 20 6.81 -8.63 -1.29
CA LEU A 20 5.87 -7.54 -0.98
C LEU A 20 5.29 -7.62 0.45
N GLY A 21 4.99 -8.83 0.94
CA GLY A 21 4.51 -9.02 2.31
C GLY A 21 5.53 -8.65 3.38
N GLN A 22 6.84 -8.83 3.12
CA GLN A 22 7.90 -8.36 4.00
C GLN A 22 8.05 -6.83 3.91
N GLN A 23 8.00 -6.27 2.70
CA GLN A 23 8.06 -4.82 2.47
C GLN A 23 6.95 -4.09 3.25
N VAL A 24 5.72 -4.60 3.19
CA VAL A 24 4.56 -4.09 3.95
C VAL A 24 4.79 -4.14 5.47
N LYS A 25 5.38 -5.22 6.00
CA LYS A 25 5.72 -5.32 7.43
C LYS A 25 6.83 -4.34 7.85
N LEU A 26 7.81 -4.11 6.99
CA LEU A 26 8.87 -3.14 7.24
C LEU A 26 8.32 -1.71 7.30
N LEU A 27 7.40 -1.37 6.39
CA LEU A 27 6.73 -0.07 6.39
C LEU A 27 5.88 0.15 7.66
N GLU A 28 5.13 -0.86 8.13
CA GLU A 28 4.42 -0.74 9.41
C GLU A 28 5.37 -0.51 10.58
N LYS A 29 6.49 -1.25 10.63
CA LYS A 29 7.52 -1.05 11.67
C LYS A 29 8.17 0.32 11.60
N ALA A 30 8.27 0.92 10.41
CA ALA A 30 8.75 2.29 10.22
C ALA A 30 7.75 3.36 10.66
N GLY A 31 6.52 2.98 11.05
CA GLY A 31 5.53 3.88 11.63
C GLY A 31 4.65 4.61 10.62
N VAL A 32 4.49 4.08 9.40
CA VAL A 32 3.57 4.68 8.41
C VAL A 32 2.12 4.50 8.83
N ASP A 33 1.30 5.52 8.63
CA ASP A 33 -0.12 5.48 8.98
C ASP A 33 -0.88 4.51 8.08
N ARG A 34 -0.52 4.48 6.78
CA ARG A 34 -1.16 3.66 5.76
C ARG A 34 -0.21 3.26 4.64
N ILE A 35 -0.62 2.22 3.92
CA ILE A 35 0.00 1.79 2.67
C ILE A 35 -0.84 2.31 1.49
N GLN A 36 -0.18 2.96 0.53
CA GLN A 36 -0.78 3.38 -0.74
C GLN A 36 -0.58 2.29 -1.80
N TRP A 37 -1.68 1.92 -2.44
CA TRP A 37 -1.75 0.89 -3.47
C TRP A 37 -2.10 1.55 -4.81
N ASP A 38 -1.10 1.76 -5.65
CA ASP A 38 -1.26 2.41 -6.96
C ASP A 38 -1.68 1.41 -8.03
N VAL A 39 -2.99 1.23 -8.21
CA VAL A 39 -3.57 0.38 -9.26
C VAL A 39 -3.62 1.15 -10.58
N MET A 40 -3.00 0.59 -11.61
CA MET A 40 -2.94 1.15 -12.96
C MET A 40 -3.36 0.07 -13.96
N ASP A 41 -4.20 0.41 -14.93
CA ASP A 41 -4.88 -0.53 -15.83
C ASP A 41 -4.34 -0.54 -17.27
N GLY A 42 -3.30 0.24 -17.57
CA GLY A 42 -2.76 0.40 -18.92
C GLY A 42 -3.66 1.19 -19.89
N ARG A 43 -4.86 1.62 -19.47
CA ARG A 43 -5.84 2.34 -20.30
C ARG A 43 -6.07 3.77 -19.84
N PHE A 44 -6.29 3.97 -18.54
CA PHE A 44 -6.38 5.30 -17.95
C PHE A 44 -4.99 5.96 -17.86
N VAL A 45 -3.97 5.16 -17.53
CA VAL A 45 -2.55 5.54 -17.61
C VAL A 45 -1.79 4.47 -18.41
N PRO A 46 -0.73 4.82 -19.16
CA PRO A 46 -0.03 3.88 -20.03
C PRO A 46 0.89 2.89 -19.27
N ASN A 47 0.71 2.75 -17.96
CA ASN A 47 1.41 1.81 -17.11
C ASN A 47 0.42 0.76 -16.58
N LEU A 48 0.89 -0.47 -16.40
CA LEU A 48 0.15 -1.56 -15.75
C LEU A 48 0.91 -1.95 -14.47
N THR A 49 0.20 -2.03 -13.34
CA THR A 49 0.80 -2.41 -12.04
C THR A 49 0.23 -3.74 -11.55
N PHE A 50 -0.59 -3.71 -10.50
CA PHE A 50 -1.18 -4.88 -9.86
C PHE A 50 -2.67 -4.67 -9.63
N GLY A 51 -3.39 -5.77 -9.43
CA GLY A 51 -4.82 -5.78 -9.21
C GLY A 51 -5.25 -5.92 -7.74
N PRO A 52 -6.57 -6.03 -7.50
CA PRO A 52 -7.14 -6.24 -6.17
C PRO A 52 -6.68 -7.53 -5.47
N ASP A 53 -6.28 -8.54 -6.24
CA ASP A 53 -5.75 -9.83 -5.80
C ASP A 53 -4.43 -9.68 -5.03
N VAL A 54 -3.51 -8.85 -5.54
CA VAL A 54 -2.24 -8.53 -4.86
C VAL A 54 -2.51 -7.78 -3.55
N ILE A 55 -3.45 -6.84 -3.55
CA ILE A 55 -3.83 -6.11 -2.34
C ILE A 55 -4.43 -7.08 -1.30
N ALA A 56 -5.33 -7.97 -1.74
CA ALA A 56 -5.99 -8.96 -0.89
C ALA A 56 -4.98 -9.90 -0.22
N ALA A 57 -3.98 -10.38 -0.95
CA ALA A 57 -2.91 -11.23 -0.42
C ALA A 57 -2.10 -10.55 0.71
N ASN A 58 -2.05 -9.21 0.73
CA ASN A 58 -1.28 -8.44 1.71
C ASN A 58 -2.10 -7.89 2.90
N ARG A 59 -3.43 -8.02 2.89
CA ARG A 59 -4.30 -7.51 3.99
C ARG A 59 -4.01 -8.16 5.35
N GLY A 60 -3.51 -9.39 5.36
CA GLY A 60 -3.12 -10.10 6.57
C GLY A 60 -1.72 -9.77 7.09
N MET A 61 -0.91 -9.04 6.30
CA MET A 61 0.51 -8.82 6.60
C MET A 61 0.75 -7.64 7.54
N SER A 62 -0.14 -6.64 7.54
CA SER A 62 0.01 -5.40 8.30
C SER A 62 -1.34 -4.78 8.71
N ARG A 63 -1.36 -4.03 9.81
CA ARG A 63 -2.51 -3.20 10.22
C ARG A 63 -2.65 -1.91 9.42
N SER A 64 -1.57 -1.43 8.81
CA SER A 64 -1.55 -0.24 7.95
C SER A 64 -2.16 -0.51 6.55
N VAL A 65 -2.47 -1.76 6.23
CA VAL A 65 -3.27 -2.15 5.07
C VAL A 65 -4.75 -2.20 5.48
N SER A 66 -5.58 -1.41 4.80
CA SER A 66 -7.02 -1.35 5.06
C SER A 66 -7.68 -2.73 4.88
N ARG A 67 -8.51 -3.12 5.85
CA ARG A 67 -9.37 -4.31 5.76
C ARG A 67 -10.76 -4.01 5.16
N ARG A 68 -11.08 -2.73 4.91
CA ARG A 68 -12.43 -2.24 4.55
C ARG A 68 -12.62 -1.86 3.08
N THR A 69 -11.55 -1.91 2.29
CA THR A 69 -11.49 -1.68 0.84
C THR A 69 -10.93 -2.95 0.25
#